data_AF-A0A7J4AVZ2-F1
#
_entry.id   AF-A0A7J4AVZ2-F1
#
_cell.length_a   1.000
_cell.length_b   1.000
_cell.length_c   1.000
_cell.angle_alpha   90.00
_cell.angle_beta   90.00
_cell.angle_gamma   90.00
#
_symmetry.space_group_name_H-M   'P 1'
#
loop_
_entity.id
_entity.type
_entity.pdbx_description
1 polymer ?
#
loop_
_entity_poly.entity_id
_entity_poly.type
_entity_poly.pdbx_seq_one_letter_code
_entity_poly.pdbx_strand_id
1 'polypeptide(L)'
;MVQFVLERGRKSEGDFVIKVYSYGEVWSLEHILRLLKIIFESENANYPLKSGKRGACLLLHAITEIAFGRDIELVLRDYQLKRKSVSKVQIIENLGSKLQAEPIQKLHEILE
;
A
#
# COMPACT_ATOMS: atom_id res chain seq x y z
N MET A 1 -5.37 -15.45 -1.07
CA MET A 1 -5.48 -14.88 0.31
C MET A 1 -4.46 -13.76 0.55
N VAL A 2 -4.81 -12.67 1.23
CA VAL A 2 -3.84 -11.64 1.70
C VAL A 2 -3.68 -11.72 3.22
N GLN A 3 -2.44 -11.76 3.71
CA GLN A 3 -2.11 -11.87 5.14
C GLN A 3 -1.17 -10.73 5.57
N PHE A 4 -1.52 -10.08 6.67
CA PHE A 4 -0.67 -9.10 7.35
C PHE A 4 -0.13 -9.72 8.65
N VAL A 5 1.19 -9.73 8.82
CA VAL A 5 1.85 -10.17 10.04
C VAL A 5 2.49 -8.96 10.70
N LEU A 6 2.09 -8.68 11.95
CA LEU A 6 2.62 -7.59 12.75
C LEU A 6 3.78 -8.08 13.59
N GLU A 7 4.94 -7.45 13.42
CA GLU A 7 6.12 -7.69 14.22
C GLU A 7 6.47 -6.44 15.01
N ARG A 8 7.05 -6.62 16.20
CA ARG A 8 7.48 -5.48 17.01
C ARG A 8 8.62 -4.75 16.31
N GLY A 9 8.43 -3.45 16.12
CA GLY A 9 9.46 -2.55 15.62
C GLY A 9 10.52 -2.23 16.68
N ARG A 10 11.43 -1.32 16.33
CA ARG A 10 12.58 -0.95 17.18
C ARG A 10 12.60 0.52 17.57
N LYS A 11 11.68 1.34 17.06
CA LYS A 11 11.68 2.79 17.30
C LYS A 11 11.08 3.18 18.65
N SER A 12 10.04 2.48 19.10
CA SER A 12 9.31 2.77 20.34
C SER A 12 8.46 1.59 20.78
N GLU A 13 7.87 1.66 21.99
CA GLU A 13 7.05 0.57 22.54
C GLU A 13 5.83 0.20 21.69
N GLY A 14 5.24 1.18 20.99
CA GLY A 14 4.13 0.99 20.04
C GLY A 14 4.57 0.89 18.57
N ASP A 15 5.85 0.67 18.31
CA ASP A 15 6.36 0.52 16.94
C ASP A 15 6.09 -0.89 16.42
N PHE A 16 5.64 -0.96 15.16
CA PHE A 16 5.37 -2.22 14.48
C PHE A 16 5.88 -2.16 13.05
N VAL A 17 6.38 -3.31 12.59
CA VAL A 17 6.72 -3.58 11.20
C VAL A 17 5.71 -4.58 10.66
N ILE A 18 5.23 -4.33 9.44
CA ILE A 18 4.21 -5.16 8.80
C ILE A 18 4.87 -5.98 7.70
N LYS A 19 4.77 -7.29 7.80
CA LYS A 19 5.05 -8.20 6.67
C LYS A 19 3.74 -8.46 5.95
N VAL A 20 3.77 -8.37 4.63
CA VAL A 20 2.59 -8.60 3.81
C VAL A 20 2.83 -9.76 2.86
N TYR A 21 1.90 -10.71 2.85
CA TYR A 21 1.88 -11.86 1.97
C TYR A 21 0.60 -11.83 1.15
N SER A 22 0.69 -11.76 -0.18
CA SER A 22 -0.47 -11.74 -1.07
C SER A 22 -0.76 -13.07 -1.76
N TYR A 23 0.18 -14.03 -1.75
CA TYR A 23 0.00 -15.37 -2.34
C TYR A 23 -0.59 -15.35 -3.76
N GLY A 24 -0.21 -14.38 -4.59
CA GLY A 24 -0.71 -14.23 -5.96
C GLY A 24 -2.02 -13.44 -6.10
N GLU A 25 -2.65 -13.04 -5.00
CA GLU A 25 -3.84 -12.17 -5.04
C GLU A 25 -3.51 -10.73 -5.39
N VAL A 26 -4.44 -10.12 -6.11
CA VAL A 26 -4.48 -8.68 -6.30
C VAL A 26 -5.00 -8.01 -5.03
N TRP A 27 -4.43 -6.86 -4.69
CA TRP A 27 -4.93 -6.08 -3.57
C TRP A 27 -6.19 -5.32 -3.97
N SER A 28 -7.26 -5.50 -3.20
CA SER A 28 -8.46 -4.68 -3.27
C SER A 28 -8.26 -3.39 -2.47
N LEU A 29 -9.16 -2.43 -2.67
CA LEU A 29 -9.22 -1.22 -1.85
C LEU A 29 -9.39 -1.56 -0.36
N GLU A 30 -10.15 -2.61 -0.04
CA GLU A 30 -10.31 -3.09 1.34
C GLU A 30 -8.97 -3.50 1.96
N HIS A 31 -8.12 -4.24 1.22
CA HIS A 31 -6.80 -4.64 1.70
C HIS A 31 -5.93 -3.41 2.01
N ILE A 32 -5.97 -2.40 1.15
CA ILE A 32 -5.23 -1.15 1.33
C ILE A 32 -5.72 -0.41 2.57
N LEU A 33 -7.03 -0.27 2.76
CA LEU A 33 -7.61 0.43 3.91
C LEU A 33 -7.28 -0.27 5.23
N ARG A 34 -7.31 -1.62 5.26
CA ARG A 34 -6.89 -2.40 6.43
C ARG A 34 -5.42 -2.20 6.76
N LEU A 35 -4.55 -2.17 5.75
CA LEU A 35 -3.12 -1.89 5.95
C LEU A 35 -2.91 -0.47 6.51
N LEU A 36 -3.55 0.53 5.90
CA LEU A 36 -3.41 1.93 6.33
C LEU A 36 -3.86 2.14 7.78
N LYS A 37 -4.95 1.50 8.21
CA LYS A 37 -5.40 1.53 9.61
C LYS A 37 -4.31 1.11 10.58
N ILE A 38 -3.65 -0.02 10.30
CA ILE A 38 -2.57 -0.54 11.14
C ILE A 38 -1.39 0.45 11.19
N ILE A 39 -1.01 1.00 10.04
CA ILE A 39 0.11 1.93 9.97
C ILE A 39 -0.19 3.21 10.76
N PHE A 40 -1.38 3.79 10.61
CA PHE A 40 -1.75 5.01 11.33
C PHE A 40 -1.87 4.80 12.84
N GLU A 41 -2.33 3.62 13.30
CA GLU A 41 -2.34 3.27 14.72
C GLU A 41 -0.92 3.19 15.30
N SER A 42 0.01 2.55 14.57
CA SER A 42 1.43 2.51 14.92
C SER A 42 2.04 3.92 14.94
N GLU A 43 1.76 4.74 13.92
CA GLU A 43 2.28 6.10 13.83
C GLU A 43 1.81 6.98 14.99
N ASN A 44 0.53 6.89 15.36
CA ASN A 44 -0.02 7.62 16.50
C ASN A 44 0.62 7.20 17.83
N ALA A 45 0.96 5.91 17.99
CA ALA A 45 1.66 5.41 19.17
C ALA A 45 3.11 5.93 19.25
N ASN A 46 3.79 6.04 18.11
CA ASN A 46 5.20 6.46 18.03
C ASN A 46 5.39 7.99 18.02
N TYR A 47 4.40 8.71 17.48
CA TYR A 47 4.44 10.14 17.25
C TYR A 47 3.17 10.85 17.74
N PRO A 48 2.77 10.72 19.02
CA PRO A 48 1.53 11.29 19.50
C PRO A 48 1.50 12.82 19.35
N LEU A 49 0.39 13.37 18.86
CA LEU A 49 0.16 14.81 18.68
C LEU A 49 0.40 15.61 19.97
N LYS A 50 0.06 15.01 21.12
CA LYS A 50 0.26 15.59 22.45
C LYS A 50 1.72 15.93 22.76
N SER A 51 2.67 15.32 22.06
CA SER A 51 4.11 15.56 22.20
C SER A 51 4.65 16.61 21.20
N GLY A 52 3.78 17.38 20.54
CA GLY A 52 4.16 18.38 19.54
C GLY A 52 4.71 17.78 18.23
N LYS A 53 4.56 16.46 18.05
CA LYS A 53 4.95 15.76 16.83
C LYS A 53 3.79 15.78 15.82
N ARG A 54 4.07 15.57 14.53
CA ARG A 54 3.09 15.66 13.44
C ARG A 54 1.99 14.57 13.46
N GLY A 55 1.91 13.69 14.47
CA GLY A 55 0.82 12.71 14.58
C GLY A 55 0.87 11.61 13.53
N ALA A 56 -0.27 10.96 13.30
CA ALA A 56 -0.56 10.06 12.18
C ALA A 56 -0.57 10.78 10.80
N CYS A 57 -0.23 12.07 10.76
CA CYS A 57 -0.36 12.87 9.58
C CYS A 57 0.88 12.82 8.68
N LEU A 58 2.02 12.26 9.08
CA LEU A 58 3.19 12.23 8.19
C LEU A 58 2.93 11.34 7.00
N LEU A 59 2.49 10.10 7.23
CA LEU A 59 2.17 9.20 6.12
C LEU A 59 0.96 9.70 5.32
N LEU A 60 -0.08 10.21 5.98
CA LEU A 60 -1.27 10.72 5.30
C LEU A 60 -0.94 11.91 4.40
N HIS A 61 -0.08 12.83 4.85
CA HIS A 61 0.36 13.96 4.03
C HIS A 61 1.22 13.48 2.86
N ALA A 62 2.15 12.54 3.08
CA ALA A 62 2.95 11.97 2.00
C ALA A 62 2.08 11.31 0.92
N ILE A 63 1.05 10.54 1.32
CA ILE A 63 0.07 9.94 0.40
C ILE A 63 -0.68 11.05 -0.36
N THR A 64 -1.12 12.08 0.34
CA THR A 64 -1.89 13.19 -0.22
C THR A 64 -1.07 13.94 -1.27
N GLU A 65 0.18 14.28 -0.97
CA GLU A 65 1.07 14.98 -1.90
C GLU A 65 1.32 14.18 -3.18
N ILE A 66 1.54 12.86 -3.07
CA ILE A 66 1.68 11.98 -4.23
C ILE A 66 0.37 11.96 -5.04
N ALA A 67 -0.79 11.85 -4.37
CA ALA A 67 -2.08 11.83 -5.03
C ALA A 67 -2.38 13.12 -5.81
N PHE A 68 -1.85 14.26 -5.36
CA PHE A 68 -1.94 15.55 -6.06
C PHE A 68 -0.77 15.83 -7.01
N GLY A 69 -0.01 14.81 -7.41
CA GLY A 69 0.94 14.87 -8.52
C GLY A 69 2.37 15.25 -8.13
N ARG A 70 2.71 15.24 -6.82
CA ARG A 70 4.10 15.43 -6.39
C ARG A 70 4.94 14.20 -6.73
N ASP A 71 6.17 14.43 -7.17
CA ASP A 71 7.14 13.38 -7.46
C ASP A 71 7.43 12.51 -6.21
N ILE A 72 7.40 11.19 -6.39
CA ILE A 72 7.54 10.23 -5.29
C ILE A 72 8.93 10.29 -4.66
N GLU A 73 9.99 10.52 -5.43
CA GLU A 73 11.36 10.60 -4.90
C GLU A 73 11.56 11.85 -4.04
N LEU A 74 10.94 12.96 -4.43
CA LEU A 74 10.91 14.19 -3.62
C LEU A 74 10.17 13.97 -2.30
N VAL A 75 8.98 13.33 -2.34
CA VAL A 75 8.21 13.02 -1.12
C VAL A 75 9.01 12.10 -0.20
N LEU A 76 9.59 11.02 -0.73
CA LEU A 76 10.40 10.08 0.06
C LEU A 76 11.60 10.76 0.73
N ARG A 77 12.25 11.71 0.04
CA ARG A 77 13.37 12.47 0.60
C ARG A 77 12.91 13.40 1.72
N ASP A 78 11.89 14.21 1.46
CA ASP A 78 11.45 15.27 2.37
C ASP A 78 10.83 14.71 3.66
N TYR A 79 10.17 13.56 3.57
CA TYR A 79 9.66 12.83 4.73
C TYR A 79 10.68 11.88 5.36
N GLN A 80 11.94 11.88 4.89
CA GLN A 80 13.02 11.00 5.38
C GLN A 80 12.68 9.50 5.34
N LEU A 81 11.83 9.11 4.38
CA LEU A 81 11.39 7.73 4.15
C LEU A 81 12.37 6.94 3.26
N LYS A 82 13.29 7.64 2.60
CA LYS A 82 14.34 7.02 1.79
C LYS A 82 15.28 6.22 2.69
N ARG A 83 15.21 4.89 2.61
CA ARG A 83 16.10 3.99 3.38
C ARG A 83 17.55 4.15 2.92
N LYS A 84 18.49 4.08 3.87
CA LYS A 84 19.95 4.05 3.59
C LYS A 84 20.38 2.77 2.87
N SER A 85 19.69 1.64 3.10
CA SER A 85 19.86 0.42 2.33
C SER A 85 18.76 0.33 1.27
N VAL A 86 19.16 0.10 0.02
CA VAL A 86 18.27 0.06 -1.14
C VAL A 86 17.38 -1.18 -1.06
N SER A 87 16.24 -1.10 -0.39
CA SER A 87 15.15 -2.05 -0.63
C SER A 87 14.59 -1.76 -2.02
N LYS A 88 15.04 -2.52 -3.03
CA LYS A 88 14.54 -2.38 -4.40
C LYS A 88 13.07 -2.83 -4.44
N VAL A 89 12.14 -1.88 -4.45
CA VAL A 89 10.78 -2.16 -4.89
C VAL A 89 10.86 -2.36 -6.40
N GLN A 90 10.47 -3.53 -6.88
CA GLN A 90 10.34 -3.81 -8.31
C GLN A 90 8.88 -3.63 -8.69
N ILE A 91 8.62 -2.71 -9.61
CA ILE A 91 7.30 -2.54 -10.21
C ILE A 91 7.30 -3.39 -11.48
N ILE A 92 6.41 -4.38 -11.53
CA ILE A 92 6.23 -5.25 -12.70
C ILE A 92 4.85 -4.93 -13.26
N GLU A 93 4.81 -4.41 -14.49
CA GLU A 93 3.57 -4.19 -15.21
C GLU A 93 3.15 -5.49 -15.90
N ASN A 94 2.16 -6.19 -15.34
CA ASN A 94 1.51 -7.32 -16.02
C ASN A 94 0.15 -6.86 -16.57
N LEU A 95 0.22 -5.97 -17.56
CA LEU A 95 -0.94 -5.56 -18.36
C LEU A 95 -1.21 -6.70 -19.34
N GLY A 96 -2.01 -7.68 -18.91
CA GLY A 96 -2.22 -8.95 -19.61
C GLY A 96 -2.25 -8.82 -21.13
N SER A 97 -1.39 -9.57 -21.80
CA SER A 97 -1.45 -9.76 -23.25
C SER A 97 -2.83 -10.31 -23.63
N LYS A 98 -3.61 -9.49 -24.34
CA LYS A 98 -4.85 -9.84 -25.07
C LYS A 98 -5.95 -10.51 -24.24
N LEU A 99 -6.94 -9.71 -23.83
CA LEU A 99 -8.34 -10.16 -23.85
C LEU A 99 -8.73 -10.48 -25.31
N GLN A 100 -8.35 -11.65 -25.82
CA GLN A 100 -9.16 -12.32 -26.84
C GLN A 100 -10.27 -13.04 -26.07
N ALA A 101 -11.28 -12.27 -25.66
CA ALA A 101 -12.59 -12.84 -25.46
C ALA A 101 -13.09 -13.17 -26.88
N GLU A 102 -12.91 -14.42 -27.32
CA GLU A 102 -13.75 -14.90 -28.41
C GLU A 102 -15.21 -14.71 -27.97
N PRO A 103 -16.08 -14.17 -28.84
CA PRO A 103 -17.47 -13.99 -28.50
C PRO A 103 -18.06 -15.37 -28.25
N ILE A 104 -18.47 -15.65 -27.00
CA ILE A 104 -19.34 -16.80 -26.72
C ILE A 104 -20.67 -16.50 -27.40
N GLN A 105 -20.83 -16.97 -28.64
CA GLN A 105 -22.14 -17.09 -29.26
C GLN A 105 -22.97 -18.02 -28.37
N LYS A 106 -24.02 -17.48 -27.77
CA LYS A 106 -24.98 -18.32 -27.07
C LYS A 106 -25.75 -19.12 -28.11
N LEU A 107 -25.76 -20.44 -27.94
CA LEU A 107 -26.37 -21.46 -28.79
C LEU A 107 -27.88 -21.29 -29.09
N HIS A 108 -28.57 -20.28 -28.53
CA HIS A 108 -30.00 -20.10 -28.70
C HIS A 108 -30.40 -19.35 -29.99
N GLU A 109 -29.45 -18.83 -30.78
CA GLU A 109 -29.73 -18.20 -32.09
C GLU A 109 -29.51 -19.14 -33.29
N ILE A 110 -29.16 -20.41 -33.07
CA ILE A 110 -28.94 -21.41 -34.13
C ILE A 110 -30.15 -22.38 -34.28
N LEU A 111 -31.17 -22.24 -33.43
CA LEU A 111 -32.39 -23.05 -33.48
C LEU A 111 -33.65 -22.17 -33.42
N GLU A 112 -33.86 -21.37 -34.47
CA GLU A 112 -35.19 -21.06 -35.03
C GLU A 112 -35.13 -21.14 -36.56
#